data_AF-A0A428KI53-F1
#
_entry.id   AF-A0A428KI53-F1
#
_cell.length_a   1.000
_cell.length_b   1.000
_cell.length_c   1.000
_cell.angle_alpha   90.00
_cell.angle_beta   90.00
_cell.angle_gamma   90.00
#
_symmetry.space_group_name_H-M   'P 1'
#
loop_
_entity.id
_entity.type
_entity.pdbx_description
1 polymer ?
#
loop_
_entity_poly.entity_id
_entity_poly.type
_entity_poly.pdbx_seq_one_letter_code
_entity_poly.pdbx_strand_id
1 'polypeptide(L)' 'MKKLLSGFALLLALTSAAPISTITPTVVSATVAESAVYVCMSKGSVAYHISDRCSGLNRCTHTVKAMSVSDA' A
#
# COMPACT_ATOMS: atom_id res chain seq x y z
N MET A 1 22.50 -7.17 -58.49
CA MET A 1 22.96 -5.79 -58.78
C MET A 1 23.25 -5.14 -57.43
N LYS A 2 24.49 -5.24 -56.91
CA LYS A 2 25.59 -4.25 -57.05
C LYS A 2 25.17 -2.82 -56.70
N LYS A 3 25.50 -2.47 -55.44
CA LYS A 3 26.09 -1.21 -54.94
C LYS A 3 25.27 0.07 -55.10
N LEU A 4 25.30 0.89 -54.03
CA LEU A 4 25.75 2.29 -53.97
C LEU A 4 25.08 2.91 -52.73
N LEU A 5 25.83 3.17 -51.66
CA LEU A 5 26.69 4.33 -51.39
C LEU A 5 25.92 5.47 -50.70
N SER A 6 26.61 6.10 -49.73
CA SER A 6 26.34 7.42 -49.14
C SER A 6 25.03 7.54 -48.38
N GLY A 7 25.01 7.56 -47.04
CA GLY A 7 25.74 8.51 -46.21
C GLY A 7 24.81 9.68 -45.92
N PHE A 8 24.34 9.82 -44.67
CA PHE A 8 23.77 11.09 -44.22
C PHE A 8 23.86 11.23 -42.69
N ALA A 9 24.55 12.31 -42.32
CA ALA A 9 24.35 13.14 -41.13
C ALA A 9 24.32 12.47 -39.75
N LEU A 10 25.50 12.54 -39.13
CA LEU A 10 25.71 13.00 -37.75
C LEU A 10 24.55 13.87 -37.23
N LEU A 11 23.73 13.33 -36.31
CA LEU A 11 22.82 14.12 -35.49
C LEU A 11 23.30 14.03 -34.04
N LEU A 12 23.80 15.17 -33.58
CA LEU A 12 24.24 15.46 -32.21
C LEU A 12 23.22 14.97 -31.19
N ALA A 13 23.69 14.16 -30.24
CA ALA A 13 22.95 13.83 -29.04
C ALA A 13 22.78 15.09 -28.19
N LEU A 14 21.56 15.64 -28.15
CA LEU A 14 21.16 16.65 -27.18
C LEU A 14 20.96 15.95 -25.83
N THR A 15 21.98 15.95 -24.98
CA THR A 15 21.85 15.50 -23.60
C THR A 15 21.22 16.63 -22.77
N SER A 16 19.91 16.59 -22.61
CA SER A 16 19.20 17.48 -21.68
C SER A 16 19.59 17.14 -20.25
N ALA A 17 20.36 18.00 -19.60
CA ALA A 17 20.62 17.93 -18.17
C ALA A 17 19.31 18.24 -17.42
N ALA A 18 18.66 17.21 -16.90
CA ALA A 18 17.53 17.37 -15.98
C ALA A 18 18.06 17.75 -14.58
N PRO A 19 17.39 18.66 -13.85
CA PRO A 19 17.75 18.96 -12.46
C PRO A 19 17.45 17.72 -11.60
N ILE A 20 18.48 17.21 -10.93
CA ILE A 20 18.33 16.15 -9.93
C ILE A 20 17.62 16.78 -8.73
N SER A 21 16.32 16.49 -8.59
CA SER A 21 15.59 16.82 -7.36
C SER A 21 16.11 15.94 -6.23
N THR A 22 16.82 16.56 -5.29
CA THR A 22 17.20 15.92 -4.02
C THR A 22 15.93 15.54 -3.28
N ILE A 23 15.61 14.25 -3.29
CA ILE A 23 14.50 13.67 -2.52
C ILE A 23 15.00 13.57 -1.09
N THR A 24 14.68 14.56 -0.25
CA THR A 24 14.88 14.44 1.19
C THR A 24 13.92 13.35 1.67
N PRO A 25 14.39 12.21 2.21
CA PRO A 25 13.49 11.21 2.76
C PRO A 25 12.81 11.84 3.98
N THR A 26 11.57 12.28 3.79
CA THR A 26 10.70 12.61 4.92
C THR A 26 10.42 11.30 5.60
N VAL A 27 11.05 11.08 6.75
CA VAL A 27 10.72 9.97 7.64
C VAL A 27 9.33 10.26 8.16
N VAL A 28 8.32 9.81 7.40
CA VAL A 28 6.95 9.72 7.91
C VAL A 28 7.03 8.69 9.01
N SER A 29 7.22 9.16 10.24
CA SER A 29 7.03 8.35 11.42
C SER A 29 5.57 7.94 11.37
N ALA A 30 5.32 6.76 10.80
CA ALA A 30 4.01 6.15 10.83
C ALA A 30 3.74 5.90 12.31
N THR A 31 3.03 6.81 12.96
CA THR A 31 2.28 6.48 14.16
C THR A 31 1.50 5.25 13.79
N VAL A 32 1.95 4.10 14.30
CA VAL A 32 1.26 2.82 14.15
C VAL A 32 -0.09 3.08 14.80
N ALA A 33 -1.08 3.45 13.98
CA ALA A 33 -2.44 3.60 14.41
C ALA A 33 -2.78 2.24 15.01
N GLU A 34 -3.02 2.21 16.31
CA GLU A 34 -3.24 1.01 17.07
C GLU A 34 -4.38 0.25 16.40
N SER A 35 -4.02 -0.83 15.67
CA SER A 35 -4.97 -1.53 14.83
C SER A 35 -6.05 -2.11 15.74
N ALA A 36 -7.28 -1.65 15.58
CA ALA A 36 -8.41 -2.20 16.32
C ALA A 36 -8.83 -3.54 15.70
N VAL A 37 -8.95 -4.57 16.53
CA VAL A 37 -9.56 -5.86 16.20
C VAL A 37 -10.97 -5.90 16.78
N TYR A 38 -11.91 -6.42 16.00
CA TYR A 38 -13.30 -6.55 16.36
C TYR A 38 -13.63 -8.00 16.66
N VAL A 39 -14.15 -8.25 17.86
CA VAL A 39 -14.40 -9.59 18.37
C VAL A 39 -15.90 -9.81 18.51
N CYS A 40 -16.44 -10.78 17.78
CA CYS A 40 -17.81 -11.27 17.92
C CYS A 40 -17.83 -12.38 18.97
N MET A 41 -18.44 -12.12 20.12
CA MET A 41 -18.47 -13.02 21.27
C MET A 41 -19.83 -13.73 21.37
N SER A 42 -19.86 -15.05 21.13
CA SER A 42 -21.04 -15.88 21.38
C SER A 42 -20.92 -16.63 22.72
N LYS A 43 -21.97 -17.38 23.11
CA LYS A 43 -21.98 -18.17 24.35
C LYS A 43 -20.91 -19.29 24.39
N GLY A 44 -20.33 -19.69 23.26
CA GLY A 44 -19.35 -20.77 23.19
C GLY A 44 -18.36 -20.67 22.04
N SER A 45 -18.35 -19.55 21.31
CA SER A 45 -17.42 -19.30 20.21
C SER A 45 -17.03 -17.83 20.16
N VAL A 46 -15.80 -17.58 19.70
CA VAL A 46 -15.25 -16.24 19.51
C VAL A 46 -14.73 -16.13 18.09
N ALA A 47 -15.12 -15.07 17.38
CA ALA A 47 -14.62 -14.78 16.05
C ALA A 47 -13.96 -13.40 16.02
N TYR A 48 -12.78 -13.33 15.40
CA TYR A 48 -11.96 -12.12 15.30
C TYR A 48 -12.03 -11.53 13.89
N HIS A 49 -12.12 -10.21 13.79
CA HIS A 49 -12.24 -9.48 12.54
C HIS A 49 -11.32 -8.26 12.55
N ILE A 50 -10.57 -8.05 11.47
CA ILE A 50 -9.63 -6.93 11.35
C ILE A 50 -10.31 -5.60 10.92
N SER A 51 -11.57 -5.65 10.50
CA SER A 51 -12.31 -4.49 10.01
C SER A 51 -13.71 -4.46 10.62
N ASP A 52 -14.17 -3.25 10.93
CA ASP A 52 -15.53 -2.92 11.38
C ASP A 52 -16.58 -3.14 10.29
N ARG A 53 -16.18 -3.16 9.01
CA ARG A 53 -17.06 -3.34 7.84
C ARG A 53 -17.00 -4.75 7.26
N CYS A 54 -16.51 -5.71 8.02
CA CYS A 54 -16.42 -7.11 7.62
C CYS A 54 -17.81 -7.74 7.47
N SER A 55 -18.06 -8.50 6.39
CA SER A 55 -19.35 -9.17 6.17
C SER A 55 -19.70 -10.19 7.26
N GLY A 56 -18.71 -10.90 7.81
CA GLY A 56 -18.89 -11.80 8.95
C GLY A 56 -19.28 -11.05 10.23
N LEU A 57 -18.62 -9.92 10.50
CA LEU A 57 -18.90 -9.08 11.66
C LEU A 57 -20.29 -8.43 11.55
N ASN A 58 -20.66 -7.92 10.38
CA ASN A 58 -21.98 -7.32 10.11
C ASN A 58 -23.13 -8.32 10.26
N ARG A 59 -22.82 -9.62 10.15
CA ARG A 59 -23.78 -10.72 10.36
C ARG A 59 -23.74 -11.28 11.78
N CYS A 60 -22.82 -10.82 12.62
CA CYS A 60 -22.76 -11.21 14.02
C CYS A 60 -24.04 -10.72 14.72
N THR A 61 -24.82 -11.64 15.28
CA THR A 61 -26.01 -11.33 16.08
C THR A 61 -25.72 -11.30 17.57
N HIS A 62 -24.44 -11.36 17.95
CA HIS A 62 -23.97 -11.36 19.33
C HIS A 62 -23.22 -10.07 19.68
N THR A 63 -22.66 -10.01 20.88
CA THR A 63 -21.90 -8.85 21.34
C THR A 63 -20.61 -8.70 20.53
N VAL A 64 -20.41 -7.51 19.96
CA VAL A 64 -19.16 -7.13 19.28
C VAL A 64 -18.37 -6.20 20.18
N LYS A 65 -17.08 -6.49 20.38
CA LYS A 65 -16.15 -5.63 21.11
C LYS A 65 -14.95 -5.25 20.24
N ALA A 66 -14.62 -3.96 20.18
CA ALA A 66 -13.36 -3.49 19.61
C ALA A 66 -12.27 -3.49 20.69
N MET A 67 -11.08 -3.99 20.36
CA MET A 67 -9.90 -4.00 21.24
C MET A 67 -8.62 -3.81 20.42
N SER A 68 -7.52 -3.41 21.05
CA SER A 68 -6.23 -3.32 20.36
C SER A 68 -5.72 -4.72 19.98
N VAL A 69 -4.87 -4.83 18.95
CA VAL A 69 -4.19 -6.12 18.65
C VAL A 69 -3.39 -6.64 19.85
N SER A 70 -2.85 -5.76 20.69
CA SER A 70 -2.12 -6.14 21.91
C SER A 70 -3.00 -6.75 23.00
N ASP A 71 -4.30 -6.44 22.99
CA ASP A 71 -5.27 -6.92 23.99
C ASP A 71 -6.12 -8.12 23.51
N ALA A 72 -5.92 -8.58 22.27
CA ALA A 72 -6.73 -9.61 21.60
C ALA A 72 -6.23 -11.04 21.81
#